data_AF-A0A522V6L3-F1
#
_entry.id   AF-A0A522V6L3-F1
#
_cell.length_a   1.000
_cell.length_b   1.000
_cell.length_c   1.000
_cell.angle_alpha   90.00
_cell.angle_beta   90.00
_cell.angle_gamma   90.00
#
_symmetry.space_group_name_H-M   'P 1'
#
loop_
_entity.id
_entity.type
_entity.pdbx_description
1 polymer ?
#
loop_
_entity_poly.entity_id
_entity_poly.type
_entity_poly.pdbx_seq_one_letter_code
_entity_poly.pdbx_strand_id
1 'polypeptide(L)'
;MPHRAGYFVLAYQWDHHCDELLGSIRNRLHNTITRLVALERIKPACAKEIRAYYTAWNSCNEDFSTVIEAINKRQETIHNLGYRGYGVNMDLLKALEDIKNEYGPNIRRILKRRFEKYLAEANALSGGTKRKANAAELVFGLGIKTQKTGREVKSYLRDYFRLKKETGDEADRAILQKLFLGSGGESVTIMKGSIGRRNIFSEKTLKLIGNKNLMDLCRNTFSGHESFNETGTGLLKKIHYMLSADIDPNAGDFRQHDFEDKNGVTVEFGNFDREIRYLDEVLRETTSDSGGLEDFIAKLSTAYYMFLGIHPFRDSNGRVGRCFANYLLLKKGLPPAILGDQSEILALPRYGGTIGDMHYCFKQSIRKAADLYSYERSKLKQMGLLPNRISNVSFDSGFNFRVFEGKPALIEINFPVFLIEKKHPLHKQYLDECRIVFEDEAVMRKLALHYGFSEFRMGEWDKAYDMNKYALLNETPSPTQGIKAFDMVFIIKTTRKNLRLHRYFNCCVSAGNRDMFNNKGLNYSFGLK
;
A
#
# COMPACT_ATOMS: atom_id res chain seq x y z
N MET A 1 37.86 -0.58 -1.54
CA MET A 1 38.15 -0.47 -2.99
C MET A 1 37.87 0.96 -3.42
N PRO A 2 38.77 1.67 -4.11
CA PRO A 2 38.55 3.06 -4.48
C PRO A 2 37.57 3.11 -5.66
N HIS A 3 36.32 3.42 -5.36
CA HIS A 3 35.29 3.72 -6.36
C HIS A 3 35.71 5.00 -7.10
N ARG A 4 35.89 4.87 -8.41
CA ARG A 4 36.27 5.98 -9.28
C ARG A 4 35.14 7.02 -9.27
N ALA A 5 35.45 8.20 -8.73
CA ALA A 5 34.72 9.42 -9.03
C ALA A 5 34.75 9.63 -10.55
N GLY A 6 33.58 9.86 -11.18
CA GLY A 6 33.57 10.32 -12.57
C GLY A 6 32.37 9.99 -13.46
N TYR A 7 31.48 9.07 -13.08
CA TYR A 7 30.29 8.77 -13.89
C TYR A 7 29.04 8.80 -13.01
N PHE A 8 28.54 10.00 -12.75
CA PHE A 8 27.18 10.15 -12.23
C PHE A 8 26.21 9.84 -13.36
N VAL A 9 25.72 8.61 -13.33
CA VAL A 9 24.54 8.16 -14.03
C VAL A 9 23.35 8.95 -13.46
N LEU A 10 22.56 9.57 -14.33
CA LEU A 10 21.49 10.52 -13.99
C LEU A 10 20.62 10.03 -12.82
N ALA A 11 20.61 10.84 -11.76
CA ALA A 11 19.76 10.69 -10.58
C ALA A 11 18.28 10.81 -10.96
N TYR A 12 17.39 10.13 -10.23
CA TYR A 12 15.95 10.35 -10.35
C TYR A 12 15.65 11.85 -10.31
N GLN A 13 14.80 12.31 -11.23
CA GLN A 13 14.37 13.69 -11.26
C GLN A 13 13.36 13.99 -10.14
N TRP A 14 13.26 15.26 -9.78
CA TRP A 14 12.20 15.78 -8.92
C TRP A 14 10.82 15.35 -9.41
N ASP A 15 9.98 14.85 -8.50
CA ASP A 15 8.60 14.44 -8.76
C ASP A 15 7.65 14.91 -7.65
N HIS A 16 6.35 14.69 -7.84
CA HIS A 16 5.33 15.08 -6.86
C HIS A 16 5.50 14.39 -5.48
N HIS A 17 6.10 13.20 -5.42
CA HIS A 17 6.38 12.55 -4.13
C HIS A 17 7.49 13.29 -3.36
N CYS A 18 8.45 13.89 -4.06
CA CYS A 18 9.44 14.78 -3.45
C CYS A 18 8.75 16.00 -2.82
N ASP A 19 7.81 16.62 -3.53
CA ASP A 19 7.04 17.76 -3.02
C ASP A 19 6.24 17.40 -1.76
N GLU A 20 5.54 16.27 -1.78
CA GLU A 20 4.77 15.79 -0.62
C GLU A 20 5.65 15.49 0.59
N LEU A 21 6.79 14.82 0.37
CA LEU A 21 7.76 14.52 1.43
C LEU A 21 8.30 15.80 2.07
N LEU A 22 8.77 16.74 1.26
CA LEU A 22 9.28 18.02 1.76
C LEU A 22 8.20 18.86 2.43
N GLY A 23 7.00 18.90 1.85
CA GLY A 23 5.84 19.58 2.43
C GLY A 23 5.52 19.03 3.82
N SER A 24 5.50 17.70 3.97
CA SER A 24 5.29 17.04 5.26
C SER A 24 6.37 17.40 6.29
N ILE A 25 7.65 17.39 5.89
CA ILE A 25 8.77 17.78 6.76
C ILE A 25 8.64 19.24 7.19
N ARG A 26 8.41 20.18 6.25
CA ARG A 26 8.25 21.61 6.55
C ARG A 26 7.07 21.85 7.49
N ASN A 27 5.93 21.19 7.24
CA ASN A 27 4.74 21.30 8.09
C ASN A 27 5.03 20.84 9.53
N ARG A 28 5.75 19.72 9.70
CA ARG A 28 6.14 19.24 11.04
C ARG A 28 7.05 20.24 11.75
N LEU A 29 8.08 20.76 11.08
CA LEU A 29 9.00 21.75 11.64
C LEU A 29 8.28 23.07 12.00
N HIS A 30 7.38 23.54 11.15
CA HIS A 30 6.56 24.72 11.41
C HIS A 30 5.65 24.51 12.62
N ASN A 31 4.98 23.35 12.71
CA ASN A 31 4.16 22.99 13.87
C ASN A 31 4.98 22.97 15.17
N THR A 32 6.20 22.44 15.14
CA THR A 32 7.12 22.50 16.30
C THR A 32 7.43 23.95 16.68
N ILE A 33 7.73 24.83 15.72
CA ILE A 33 7.96 26.26 15.99
C ILE A 33 6.74 26.90 16.65
N THR A 34 5.55 26.71 16.07
CA THR A 34 4.29 27.28 16.60
C THR A 34 4.04 26.86 18.04
N ARG A 35 4.25 25.58 18.35
CA ARG A 35 4.10 25.05 19.72
C ARG A 35 5.15 25.63 20.67
N LEU A 36 6.40 25.78 20.23
CA LEU A 36 7.47 26.39 21.04
C LEU A 36 7.26 27.90 21.27
N VAL A 37 6.64 28.60 20.33
CA VAL A 37 6.22 30.01 20.49
C VAL A 37 5.07 30.09 21.49
N ALA A 38 4.09 29.17 21.45
CA ALA A 38 3.00 29.14 22.43
C ALA A 38 3.51 29.00 23.87
N LEU A 39 4.58 28.20 24.10
CA LEU A 39 5.24 28.08 25.41
C LEU A 39 5.79 29.41 25.95
N GLU A 40 6.08 30.41 25.09
CA GLU A 40 6.55 31.72 25.55
C GLU A 40 5.56 32.42 26.47
N ARG A 41 4.27 32.28 26.15
CA ARG A 41 3.16 32.96 26.81
C ARG A 41 2.77 32.31 28.13
N ILE A 42 3.21 31.08 28.38
CA ILE A 42 2.93 30.35 29.62
C ILE A 42 3.77 30.93 30.76
N LYS A 43 3.09 31.20 31.89
CA LYS A 43 3.68 31.60 33.17
C LYS A 43 3.18 30.62 34.25
N PRO A 44 3.92 29.53 34.53
CA PRO A 44 3.50 28.54 35.50
C PRO A 44 3.58 29.12 36.92
N ALA A 45 2.53 28.96 37.71
CA ALA A 45 2.39 29.43 39.08
C ALA A 45 2.56 28.32 40.11
N CYS A 46 2.51 27.05 39.71
CA CYS A 46 2.65 25.91 40.61
C CYS A 46 3.42 24.73 40.00
N ALA A 47 3.78 23.76 40.86
CA ALA A 47 4.53 22.56 40.46
C ALA A 47 3.85 21.74 39.33
N LYS A 48 2.51 21.71 39.31
CA LYS A 48 1.75 21.02 38.26
C LYS A 48 1.94 21.70 36.89
N GLU A 49 1.92 23.03 36.86
CA GLU A 49 2.09 23.80 35.64
C GLU A 49 3.53 23.80 35.12
N ILE A 50 4.52 23.75 36.02
CA ILE A 50 5.92 23.51 35.64
C ILE A 50 6.07 22.15 34.96
N ARG A 51 5.51 21.08 35.53
CA ARG A 51 5.53 19.75 34.89
C ARG A 51 4.84 19.75 33.53
N ALA A 52 3.69 20.42 33.40
CA ALA A 52 2.97 20.55 32.14
C ALA A 52 3.79 21.30 31.08
N TYR A 53 4.46 22.39 31.48
CA TYR A 53 5.36 23.15 30.63
C TYR A 53 6.48 22.28 30.06
N TYR A 54 7.21 21.56 30.92
CA TYR A 54 8.32 20.71 30.49
C TYR A 54 7.85 19.46 29.73
N THR A 55 6.63 18.98 29.97
CA THR A 55 6.01 17.92 29.16
C THR A 55 5.77 18.39 27.72
N ALA A 56 5.19 19.59 27.56
CA ALA A 56 4.95 20.18 26.25
C ALA A 56 6.27 20.55 25.53
N TRP A 57 7.26 21.06 26.27
CA TRP A 57 8.61 21.29 25.75
C TRP A 57 9.27 19.99 25.28
N ASN A 58 9.25 18.93 26.09
CA ASN A 58 9.87 17.64 25.76
C ASN A 58 9.25 17.05 24.51
N SER A 59 7.92 17.11 24.39
CA SER A 59 7.24 16.66 23.16
C SER A 59 7.69 17.44 21.92
N CYS A 60 7.88 18.76 22.02
CA CYS A 60 8.43 19.53 20.89
C CYS A 60 9.88 19.13 20.55
N ASN A 61 10.69 18.87 21.58
CA ASN A 61 12.09 18.43 21.41
C ASN A 61 12.19 17.05 20.75
N GLU A 62 11.35 16.10 21.17
CA GLU A 62 11.24 14.77 20.58
C GLU A 62 10.78 14.84 19.12
N ASP A 63 9.76 15.65 18.82
CA ASP A 63 9.27 15.83 17.44
C ASP A 63 10.35 16.41 16.52
N PHE A 64 11.04 17.47 16.96
CA PHE A 64 12.12 18.07 16.19
C PHE A 64 13.28 17.09 15.98
N SER A 65 13.70 16.39 17.04
CA SER A 65 14.78 15.41 16.96
C SER A 65 14.44 14.27 16.00
N THR A 66 13.20 13.78 16.04
CA THR A 66 12.70 12.74 15.14
C THR A 66 12.73 13.20 13.67
N VAL A 67 12.34 14.44 13.38
CA VAL A 67 12.39 14.97 12.01
C VAL A 67 13.84 15.07 11.51
N ILE A 68 14.75 15.60 12.33
CA ILE A 68 16.16 15.73 11.95
C ILE A 68 16.82 14.37 11.76
N GLU A 69 16.53 13.40 12.62
CA GLU A 69 17.02 12.03 12.48
C GLU A 69 16.48 11.38 11.19
N ALA A 70 15.20 11.56 10.88
CA ALA A 70 14.62 11.07 9.63
C ALA A 70 15.28 11.69 8.39
N ILE A 71 15.57 13.00 8.41
CA ILE A 71 16.33 13.66 7.34
C ILE A 71 17.71 13.02 7.21
N ASN A 72 18.47 12.91 8.30
CA ASN A 72 19.83 12.38 8.27
C ASN A 72 19.87 10.93 7.73
N LYS A 73 18.95 10.06 8.18
CA LYS A 73 18.83 8.68 7.68
C LYS A 73 18.55 8.62 6.18
N ARG A 74 17.72 9.54 5.66
CA ARG A 74 17.44 9.63 4.22
C ARG A 74 18.66 10.06 3.44
N GLN A 75 19.39 11.07 3.91
CA GLN A 75 20.62 11.53 3.28
C GLN A 75 21.68 10.42 3.25
N GLU A 76 21.89 9.73 4.37
CA GLU A 76 22.82 8.59 4.47
C GLU A 76 22.44 7.47 3.50
N THR A 77 21.16 7.14 3.42
CA THR A 77 20.64 6.11 2.50
C THR A 77 20.91 6.49 1.04
N ILE A 78 20.59 7.72 0.63
CA ILE A 78 20.85 8.22 -0.72
C ILE A 78 22.34 8.14 -1.07
N HIS A 79 23.21 8.59 -0.17
CA HIS A 79 24.66 8.50 -0.38
C HIS A 79 25.12 7.05 -0.56
N ASN A 80 24.78 6.17 0.38
CA ASN A 80 25.23 4.77 0.37
C ASN A 80 24.76 4.02 -0.89
N LEU A 81 23.52 4.25 -1.30
CA LEU A 81 22.95 3.62 -2.49
C LEU A 81 23.52 4.18 -3.79
N GLY A 82 23.72 5.50 -3.88
CA GLY A 82 24.37 6.13 -5.02
C GLY A 82 25.76 5.54 -5.27
N TYR A 83 26.56 5.32 -4.21
CA TYR A 83 27.87 4.66 -4.32
C TYR A 83 27.80 3.19 -4.78
N ARG A 84 26.68 2.50 -4.53
CA ARG A 84 26.45 1.10 -4.96
C ARG A 84 25.91 1.00 -6.39
N GLY A 85 25.62 2.13 -7.04
CA GLY A 85 25.10 2.18 -8.41
C GLY A 85 23.58 2.13 -8.51
N TYR A 86 22.85 2.46 -7.44
CA TYR A 86 21.39 2.63 -7.49
C TYR A 86 21.03 4.02 -8.03
N GLY A 87 19.95 4.09 -8.83
CA GLY A 87 19.25 5.34 -9.07
C GLY A 87 18.70 5.91 -7.76
N VAL A 88 19.11 7.14 -7.42
CA VAL A 88 18.65 7.90 -6.25
C VAL A 88 18.30 9.33 -6.66
N ASN A 89 17.52 10.05 -5.86
CA ASN A 89 17.18 11.44 -6.14
C ASN A 89 18.17 12.41 -5.46
N MET A 90 19.08 13.00 -6.25
CA MET A 90 20.11 13.92 -5.75
C MET A 90 19.56 15.34 -5.50
N ASP A 91 18.52 15.74 -6.22
CA ASP A 91 17.84 17.02 -5.95
C ASP A 91 17.17 16.99 -4.58
N LEU A 92 16.54 15.86 -4.24
CA LEU A 92 15.97 15.61 -2.91
C LEU A 92 17.05 15.63 -1.83
N LEU A 93 18.22 15.01 -2.07
CA LEU A 93 19.34 15.04 -1.12
C LEU A 93 19.72 16.48 -0.74
N LYS A 94 19.88 17.34 -1.76
CA LYS A 94 20.20 18.75 -1.57
C LYS A 94 19.07 19.49 -0.85
N ALA A 95 17.82 19.28 -1.26
CA ALA A 95 16.69 19.96 -0.66
C ALA A 95 16.45 19.56 0.82
N LEU A 96 16.75 18.30 1.18
CA LEU A 96 16.77 17.84 2.57
C LEU A 96 17.86 18.55 3.40
N GLU A 97 19.03 18.79 2.81
CA GLU A 97 20.10 19.56 3.44
C GLU A 97 19.70 21.02 3.66
N ASP A 98 19.11 21.65 2.65
CA ASP A 98 18.66 23.04 2.70
C ASP A 98 17.62 23.25 3.81
N ILE A 99 16.61 22.39 3.92
CA ILE A 99 15.62 22.46 5.02
C ILE A 99 16.28 22.30 6.39
N LYS A 100 17.24 21.38 6.52
CA LYS A 100 17.96 21.17 7.79
C LYS A 100 18.71 22.43 8.21
N ASN A 101 19.35 23.10 7.25
CA ASN A 101 20.11 24.33 7.46
C ASN A 101 19.21 25.54 7.71
N GLU A 102 18.06 25.63 7.03
CA GLU A 102 17.07 26.70 7.20
C GLU A 102 16.41 26.68 8.58
N TYR A 103 15.88 25.52 9.00
CA TYR A 103 15.07 25.42 10.23
C TYR A 103 15.89 25.04 11.47
N GLY A 104 16.90 24.19 11.30
CA GLY A 104 17.61 23.54 12.40
C GLY A 104 18.22 24.48 13.44
N PRO A 105 19.04 25.47 13.04
CA PRO A 105 19.67 26.41 13.97
C PRO A 105 18.65 27.22 14.78
N ASN A 106 17.58 27.69 14.13
CA ASN A 106 16.56 28.51 14.77
C ASN A 106 15.76 27.71 15.81
N ILE A 107 15.30 26.51 15.47
CA ILE A 107 14.52 25.67 16.39
C ILE A 107 15.37 25.27 17.60
N ARG A 108 16.63 24.88 17.40
CA ARG A 108 17.56 24.57 18.51
C ARG A 108 17.73 25.76 19.47
N ARG A 109 17.86 26.97 18.92
CA ARG A 109 17.95 28.21 19.72
C ARG A 109 16.68 28.45 20.54
N ILE A 110 15.49 28.26 19.96
CA ILE A 110 14.22 28.43 20.67
C ILE A 110 14.07 27.36 21.75
N LEU A 111 14.31 26.08 21.43
CA LEU A 111 14.26 24.97 22.38
C LEU A 111 15.14 25.25 23.60
N LYS A 112 16.40 25.67 23.39
CA LYS A 112 17.33 26.02 24.45
C LYS A 112 16.77 27.14 25.34
N ARG A 113 16.33 28.26 24.75
CA ARG A 113 15.74 29.39 25.50
C ARG A 113 14.51 29.00 26.31
N ARG A 114 13.65 28.11 25.77
CA ARG A 114 12.45 27.64 26.49
C ARG A 114 12.81 26.69 27.63
N PHE A 115 13.79 25.82 27.43
CA PHE A 115 14.29 24.93 28.47
C PHE A 115 14.88 25.72 29.65
N GLU A 116 15.65 26.77 29.37
CA GLU A 116 16.33 27.56 30.41
C GLU A 116 15.37 28.46 31.22
N LYS A 117 14.17 28.77 30.69
CA LYS A 117 13.25 29.78 31.24
C LYS A 117 12.78 29.51 32.67
N TYR A 118 12.51 28.25 33.01
CA TYR A 118 11.97 27.83 34.32
C TYR A 118 12.84 26.73 34.95
N LEU A 119 14.14 26.75 34.66
CA LEU A 119 15.04 25.66 35.01
C LEU A 119 15.28 25.59 36.53
N ALA A 120 15.34 26.74 37.20
CA ALA A 120 15.52 26.79 38.64
C ALA A 120 14.35 26.15 39.39
N GLU A 121 13.13 26.50 38.99
CA GLU A 121 11.89 25.98 39.57
C GLU A 121 11.71 24.50 39.28
N ALA A 122 12.08 24.03 38.08
CA ALA A 122 12.06 22.62 37.73
C ALA A 122 13.08 21.79 38.54
N ASN A 123 14.31 22.29 38.72
CA ASN A 123 15.33 21.62 39.52
C ASN A 123 14.92 21.47 40.99
N ALA A 124 14.24 22.49 41.54
CA ALA A 124 13.70 22.44 42.89
C ALA A 124 12.65 21.33 43.07
N LEU A 125 11.90 21.01 42.00
CA LEU A 125 10.88 19.95 42.01
C LEU A 125 11.43 18.55 41.76
N SER A 126 12.55 18.42 41.04
CA SER A 126 13.17 17.13 40.70
C SER A 126 14.14 16.61 41.77
N GLY A 127 14.28 17.30 42.91
CA GLY A 127 15.08 16.85 44.06
C GLY A 127 16.60 16.88 43.84
N GLY A 128 17.10 17.60 42.84
CA GLY A 128 18.53 17.58 42.44
C GLY A 128 19.31 18.84 42.81
N THR A 129 20.40 18.69 43.56
CA THR A 129 21.38 19.75 43.93
C THR A 129 22.43 20.06 42.87
N LYS A 130 22.30 19.58 41.62
CA LYS A 130 23.36 19.72 40.58
C LYS A 130 23.06 20.82 39.57
N ARG A 131 24.01 21.76 39.44
CA ARG A 131 24.04 22.93 38.52
C ARG A 131 24.04 22.61 37.00
N LYS A 132 24.00 21.34 36.58
CA LYS A 132 24.00 20.91 35.16
C LYS A 132 23.23 19.60 34.95
N ALA A 133 21.93 19.58 35.25
CA ALA A 133 21.08 18.49 34.77
C ALA A 133 20.93 18.61 33.24
N ASN A 134 21.22 17.54 32.49
CA ASN A 134 20.89 17.52 31.07
C ASN A 134 19.36 17.38 30.90
N ALA A 135 18.82 17.73 29.74
CA ALA A 135 17.36 17.76 29.53
C ALA A 135 16.68 16.40 29.80
N ALA A 136 17.36 15.29 29.51
CA ALA A 136 16.84 13.94 29.75
C ALA A 136 16.74 13.62 31.26
N GLU A 137 17.75 14.00 32.05
CA GLU A 137 17.75 13.85 33.51
C GLU A 137 16.63 14.67 34.17
N LEU A 138 16.40 15.90 33.71
CA LEU A 138 15.33 16.74 34.23
C LEU A 138 13.94 16.17 33.89
N VAL A 139 13.72 15.76 32.64
CA VAL A 139 12.46 15.14 32.19
C VAL A 139 12.16 13.87 32.99
N PHE A 140 13.18 13.03 33.21
CA PHE A 140 13.07 11.84 34.06
C PHE A 140 12.78 12.21 35.52
N GLY A 141 13.51 13.16 36.11
CA GLY A 141 13.32 13.63 37.47
C GLY A 141 11.95 14.28 37.72
N LEU A 142 11.31 14.83 36.68
CA LEU A 142 9.93 15.34 36.72
C LEU A 142 8.87 14.23 36.55
N GLY A 143 9.27 12.98 36.32
CA GLY A 143 8.38 11.84 36.10
C GLY A 143 7.67 11.85 34.75
N ILE A 144 8.20 12.56 33.76
CA ILE A 144 7.61 12.67 32.42
C ILE A 144 7.95 11.38 31.67
N LYS A 145 6.92 10.60 31.33
CA LYS A 145 7.08 9.36 30.55
C LYS A 145 7.35 9.71 29.10
N THR A 146 8.41 9.13 28.54
CA THR A 146 8.65 9.10 27.09
C THR A 146 7.67 8.13 26.44
N GLN A 147 7.20 8.44 25.23
CA GLN A 147 6.35 7.52 24.48
C GLN A 147 7.18 6.33 23.99
N LYS A 148 7.03 5.17 24.62
CA LYS A 148 7.45 3.90 24.02
C LYS A 148 6.48 3.54 22.90
N THR A 149 6.92 3.64 21.65
CA THR A 149 6.17 3.20 20.48
C THR A 149 6.65 1.81 20.06
N GLY A 150 5.70 0.89 19.87
CA GLY A 150 5.97 -0.46 19.41
C GLY A 150 5.09 -1.48 20.11
N ARG A 151 3.82 -1.59 19.69
CA ARG A 151 3.06 -2.82 20.00
C ARG A 151 3.63 -3.94 19.14
N GLU A 152 3.87 -5.10 19.73
CA GLU A 152 4.29 -6.30 19.00
C GLU A 152 3.24 -6.69 17.95
N VAL A 153 3.69 -7.18 16.78
CA VAL A 153 2.82 -7.64 15.68
C VAL A 153 1.76 -8.63 16.16
N LYS A 154 2.17 -9.56 17.04
CA LYS A 154 1.28 -10.60 17.60
C LYS A 154 0.08 -10.02 18.35
N SER A 155 0.22 -8.83 18.95
CA SER A 155 -0.85 -8.24 19.77
C SER A 155 -2.07 -7.83 18.95
N TYR A 156 -1.88 -7.32 17.73
CA TYR A 156 -2.96 -6.83 16.89
C TYR A 156 -3.44 -7.83 15.83
N LEU A 157 -2.70 -8.91 15.58
CA LEU A 157 -3.15 -10.00 14.70
C LEU A 157 -3.89 -11.12 15.44
N ARG A 158 -3.98 -11.05 16.78
CA ARG A 158 -4.67 -12.04 17.60
C ARG A 158 -6.12 -12.26 17.15
N ASP A 159 -6.86 -11.18 16.94
CA ASP A 159 -8.25 -11.25 16.51
C ASP A 159 -8.37 -11.80 15.10
N TYR A 160 -7.46 -11.44 14.18
CA TYR A 160 -7.40 -12.01 12.84
C TYR A 160 -7.26 -13.54 12.87
N PHE A 161 -6.26 -14.06 13.60
CA PHE A 161 -6.06 -15.52 13.68
C PHE A 161 -7.23 -16.25 14.32
N ARG A 162 -7.87 -15.64 15.35
CA ARG A 162 -9.10 -16.18 15.94
C ARG A 162 -10.22 -16.24 14.90
N LEU A 163 -10.51 -15.12 14.23
CA LEU A 163 -11.57 -15.03 13.23
C LEU A 163 -11.34 -15.99 12.06
N LYS A 164 -10.10 -16.07 11.56
CA LYS A 164 -9.69 -17.01 10.51
C LYS A 164 -10.05 -18.45 10.89
N LYS A 165 -9.67 -18.90 12.09
CA LYS A 165 -10.00 -20.24 12.60
C LYS A 165 -11.51 -20.49 12.66
N GLU A 166 -12.31 -19.46 12.93
CA GLU A 166 -13.78 -19.55 13.01
C GLU A 166 -14.51 -19.39 11.65
N THR A 167 -13.84 -19.03 10.55
CA THR A 167 -14.51 -18.68 9.29
C THR A 167 -14.90 -19.91 8.46
N GLY A 168 -14.23 -21.05 8.67
CA GLY A 168 -14.33 -22.22 7.80
C GLY A 168 -13.49 -22.07 6.53
N ASP A 169 -12.89 -23.16 6.07
CA ASP A 169 -11.80 -23.12 5.07
C ASP A 169 -12.24 -22.54 3.71
N GLU A 170 -13.44 -22.88 3.23
CA GLU A 170 -13.94 -22.38 1.94
C GLU A 170 -14.17 -20.87 1.98
N ALA A 171 -14.80 -20.37 3.05
CA ALA A 171 -15.08 -18.94 3.20
C ALA A 171 -13.79 -18.13 3.46
N ASP A 172 -12.88 -18.64 4.30
CA ASP A 172 -11.57 -18.05 4.52
C ASP A 172 -10.79 -17.93 3.20
N ARG A 173 -10.68 -19.03 2.44
CA ARG A 173 -10.03 -19.04 1.13
C ARG A 173 -10.65 -18.01 0.19
N ALA A 174 -11.97 -17.95 0.12
CA ALA A 174 -12.65 -16.99 -0.76
C ALA A 174 -12.42 -15.53 -0.36
N ILE A 175 -12.38 -15.22 0.95
CA ILE A 175 -12.04 -13.89 1.45
C ILE A 175 -10.59 -13.55 1.08
N LEU A 176 -9.65 -14.46 1.31
CA LEU A 176 -8.23 -14.25 0.99
C LEU A 176 -8.00 -14.08 -0.51
N GLN A 177 -8.68 -14.86 -1.36
CA GLN A 177 -8.64 -14.69 -2.83
C GLN A 177 -9.14 -13.31 -3.24
N LYS A 178 -10.26 -12.85 -2.66
CA LYS A 178 -10.79 -11.50 -2.92
C LYS A 178 -9.80 -10.41 -2.52
N LEU A 179 -9.20 -10.51 -1.32
CA LEU A 179 -8.20 -9.54 -0.87
C LEU A 179 -6.94 -9.54 -1.76
N PHE A 180 -6.49 -10.73 -2.20
CA PHE A 180 -5.37 -10.85 -3.12
C PHE A 180 -5.66 -10.17 -4.47
N LEU A 181 -6.82 -10.47 -5.06
CA LEU A 181 -7.25 -9.89 -6.33
C LEU A 181 -7.51 -8.39 -6.24
N GLY A 182 -7.87 -7.88 -5.06
CA GLY A 182 -8.01 -6.44 -4.80
C GLY A 182 -6.76 -5.64 -5.13
N SER A 183 -5.57 -6.25 -5.11
CA SER A 183 -4.31 -5.60 -5.57
C SER A 183 -4.33 -5.22 -7.06
N GLY A 184 -5.19 -5.83 -7.86
CA GLY A 184 -5.43 -5.44 -9.26
C GLY A 184 -5.97 -4.01 -9.40
N GLY A 185 -6.63 -3.47 -8.37
CA GLY A 185 -7.09 -2.08 -8.32
C GLY A 185 -5.97 -1.04 -8.36
N GLU A 186 -4.74 -1.42 -7.99
CA GLU A 186 -3.56 -0.55 -8.01
C GLU A 186 -2.71 -0.71 -9.28
N SER A 187 -3.17 -1.55 -10.22
CA SER A 187 -2.45 -1.84 -11.46
C SER A 187 -2.94 -0.98 -12.61
N VAL A 188 -2.08 -0.11 -13.14
CA VAL A 188 -2.39 0.69 -14.34
C VAL A 188 -2.63 -0.17 -15.58
N THR A 189 -2.00 -1.35 -15.68
CA THR A 189 -2.27 -2.26 -16.81
C THR A 189 -3.67 -2.83 -16.73
N ILE A 190 -4.19 -3.06 -15.53
CA ILE A 190 -5.54 -3.61 -15.33
C ILE A 190 -6.59 -2.49 -15.38
N MET A 191 -6.35 -1.39 -14.66
CA MET A 191 -7.29 -0.29 -14.57
C MET A 191 -7.27 0.57 -15.83
N LYS A 192 -6.08 0.99 -16.30
CA LYS A 192 -5.90 1.89 -17.45
C LYS A 192 -5.54 1.17 -18.75
N GLY A 193 -5.23 -0.13 -18.75
CA GLY A 193 -4.78 -0.79 -19.97
C GLY A 193 -3.46 -0.21 -20.50
N SER A 194 -2.51 0.11 -19.62
CA SER A 194 -1.19 0.65 -20.02
C SER A 194 -0.03 -0.09 -19.36
N ILE A 195 1.09 -0.17 -20.07
CA ILE A 195 2.39 -0.67 -19.58
C ILE A 195 3.40 0.48 -19.36
N GLY A 196 2.89 1.69 -19.08
CA GLY A 196 3.71 2.86 -18.82
C GLY A 196 4.18 3.56 -20.10
N ARG A 197 5.44 3.32 -20.52
CA ARG A 197 6.12 4.18 -21.52
C ARG A 197 5.60 4.04 -22.95
N ARG A 198 5.30 2.82 -23.41
CA ARG A 198 4.77 2.57 -24.76
C ARG A 198 3.83 1.38 -24.73
N ASN A 199 2.57 1.59 -25.12
CA ASN A 199 1.60 0.52 -25.27
C ASN A 199 1.73 -0.08 -26.68
N ILE A 200 2.04 -1.38 -26.76
CA ILE A 200 2.12 -2.12 -28.03
C ILE A 200 0.73 -2.60 -28.47
N PHE A 201 -0.16 -2.84 -27.50
CA PHE A 201 -1.55 -3.24 -27.73
C PHE A 201 -2.52 -2.13 -27.35
N SER A 202 -3.77 -2.26 -27.82
CA SER A 202 -4.86 -1.37 -27.39
C SER A 202 -5.07 -1.45 -25.88
N GLU A 203 -5.59 -0.36 -25.28
CA GLU A 203 -5.86 -0.33 -23.83
C GLU A 203 -6.80 -1.46 -23.40
N LYS A 204 -7.83 -1.71 -24.23
CA LYS A 204 -8.77 -2.83 -24.07
C LYS A 204 -8.04 -4.18 -24.01
N THR A 205 -7.12 -4.42 -24.94
CA THR A 205 -6.35 -5.67 -25.01
C THR A 205 -5.45 -5.84 -23.79
N LEU A 206 -4.69 -4.81 -23.41
CA LEU A 206 -3.80 -4.85 -22.25
C LEU A 206 -4.54 -5.15 -20.96
N LYS A 207 -5.71 -4.54 -20.77
CA LYS A 207 -6.58 -4.83 -19.63
C LYS A 207 -7.03 -6.29 -19.61
N LEU A 208 -7.54 -6.80 -20.73
CA LEU A 208 -8.04 -8.19 -20.80
C LEU A 208 -6.94 -9.19 -20.47
N ILE A 209 -5.73 -9.00 -21.03
CA ILE A 209 -4.57 -9.84 -20.73
C ILE A 209 -4.16 -9.67 -19.26
N GLY A 210 -4.06 -8.43 -18.76
CA GLY A 210 -3.66 -8.15 -17.38
C GLY A 210 -4.61 -8.77 -16.33
N ASN A 211 -5.93 -8.69 -16.56
CA ASN A 211 -6.93 -9.35 -15.71
C ASN A 211 -6.77 -10.86 -15.74
N LYS A 212 -6.66 -11.46 -16.94
CA LYS A 212 -6.44 -12.91 -17.10
C LYS A 212 -5.19 -13.35 -16.34
N ASN A 213 -4.07 -12.65 -16.52
CA ASN A 213 -2.80 -12.94 -15.89
C ASN A 213 -2.88 -12.89 -14.35
N LEU A 214 -3.54 -11.87 -13.79
CA LEU A 214 -3.74 -11.77 -12.34
C LEU A 214 -4.65 -12.91 -11.81
N MET A 215 -5.70 -13.26 -12.56
CA MET A 215 -6.58 -14.37 -12.23
C MET A 215 -5.84 -15.72 -12.26
N ASP A 216 -4.99 -15.95 -13.27
CA ASP A 216 -4.16 -17.14 -13.37
C ASP A 216 -3.17 -17.24 -12.21
N LEU A 217 -2.54 -16.12 -11.84
CA LEU A 217 -1.68 -16.03 -10.68
C LEU A 217 -2.42 -16.33 -9.37
N CYS A 218 -3.62 -15.79 -9.19
CA CYS A 218 -4.47 -16.09 -8.04
C CYS A 218 -4.82 -17.59 -8.00
N ARG A 219 -5.25 -18.19 -9.13
CA ARG A 219 -5.57 -19.63 -9.18
C ARG A 219 -4.38 -20.48 -8.75
N ASN A 220 -3.19 -20.21 -9.28
CA ASN A 220 -1.96 -20.92 -8.90
C ASN A 220 -1.59 -20.68 -7.43
N THR A 221 -1.71 -19.45 -6.92
CA THR A 221 -1.40 -19.15 -5.52
C THR A 221 -2.24 -19.96 -4.54
N PHE A 222 -3.50 -20.25 -4.89
CA PHE A 222 -4.46 -20.92 -4.01
C PHE A 222 -4.71 -22.41 -4.32
N SER A 223 -4.16 -23.00 -5.38
CA SER A 223 -4.51 -24.35 -5.86
C SER A 223 -4.05 -25.54 -4.99
N GLY A 224 -3.46 -25.34 -3.80
CA GLY A 224 -2.88 -26.43 -2.97
C GLY A 224 -1.44 -26.76 -3.37
N HIS A 225 -0.71 -27.52 -2.54
CA HIS A 225 0.75 -27.78 -2.63
C HIS A 225 1.29 -27.98 -4.07
N GLU A 226 2.45 -27.38 -4.37
CA GLU A 226 3.27 -27.52 -5.61
C GLU A 226 3.04 -26.58 -6.81
N SER A 227 2.15 -25.57 -6.77
CA SER A 227 2.00 -24.67 -7.94
C SER A 227 3.23 -23.78 -8.21
N PHE A 228 3.99 -23.45 -7.17
CA PHE A 228 5.28 -22.81 -7.25
C PHE A 228 6.29 -23.69 -6.52
N ASN A 229 7.11 -24.39 -7.28
CA ASN A 229 8.23 -25.20 -6.75
C ASN A 229 9.51 -24.36 -6.65
N GLU A 230 9.51 -23.18 -7.26
CA GLU A 230 10.62 -22.25 -7.24
C GLU A 230 10.68 -21.45 -5.93
N THR A 231 11.90 -21.15 -5.49
CA THR A 231 12.18 -20.23 -4.37
C THR A 231 13.17 -19.15 -4.84
N GLY A 232 13.45 -18.16 -3.99
CA GLY A 232 14.40 -17.10 -4.32
C GLY A 232 14.00 -16.31 -5.57
N THR A 233 14.99 -16.00 -6.39
CA THR A 233 14.85 -15.33 -7.68
C THR A 233 14.05 -16.14 -8.70
N GLY A 234 14.05 -17.48 -8.60
CA GLY A 234 13.24 -18.34 -9.47
C GLY A 234 11.75 -18.05 -9.31
N LEU A 235 11.28 -17.86 -8.08
CA LEU A 235 9.90 -17.49 -7.79
C LEU A 235 9.55 -16.09 -8.34
N LEU A 236 10.47 -15.12 -8.22
CA LEU A 236 10.28 -13.79 -8.81
C LEU A 236 10.12 -13.86 -10.34
N LYS A 237 10.99 -14.62 -11.01
CA LYS A 237 10.91 -14.85 -12.46
C LYS A 237 9.60 -15.51 -12.86
N LYS A 238 9.15 -16.52 -12.11
CA LYS A 238 7.88 -17.21 -12.36
C LYS A 238 6.68 -16.26 -12.22
N ILE A 239 6.63 -15.46 -11.16
CA ILE A 239 5.57 -14.46 -10.96
C ILE A 239 5.60 -13.41 -12.08
N HIS A 240 6.79 -12.93 -12.46
CA HIS A 240 6.93 -11.99 -13.57
C HIS A 240 6.46 -12.60 -14.90
N TYR A 241 6.83 -13.84 -15.20
CA TYR A 241 6.34 -14.57 -16.37
C TYR A 241 4.81 -14.59 -16.39
N MET A 242 4.17 -14.98 -15.28
CA MET A 242 2.71 -15.07 -15.22
C MET A 242 2.01 -13.72 -15.38
N LEU A 243 2.57 -12.64 -14.82
CA LEU A 243 1.98 -11.30 -14.90
C LEU A 243 2.20 -10.62 -16.26
N SER A 244 3.32 -10.91 -16.90
CA SER A 244 3.77 -10.25 -18.13
C SER A 244 3.63 -11.13 -19.38
N ALA A 245 3.17 -12.39 -19.25
CA ALA A 245 2.88 -13.27 -20.37
C ALA A 245 1.91 -12.58 -21.34
N ASP A 246 2.14 -12.76 -22.64
CA ASP A 246 1.41 -12.12 -23.74
C ASP A 246 1.49 -10.57 -23.76
N ILE A 247 2.31 -9.96 -22.89
CA ILE A 247 2.53 -8.49 -22.81
C ILE A 247 3.99 -8.14 -23.09
N ASP A 248 4.93 -8.79 -22.41
CA ASP A 248 6.37 -8.56 -22.55
C ASP A 248 7.03 -9.79 -23.22
N PRO A 249 7.74 -9.64 -24.35
CA PRO A 249 8.48 -10.75 -24.95
C PRO A 249 9.58 -11.31 -24.05
N ASN A 250 10.05 -10.57 -23.04
CA ASN A 250 11.05 -11.01 -22.06
C ASN A 250 10.40 -11.41 -20.72
N ALA A 251 9.13 -11.83 -20.76
CA ALA A 251 8.41 -12.29 -19.59
C ALA A 251 9.21 -13.41 -18.89
N GLY A 252 9.74 -13.10 -17.71
CA GLY A 252 10.42 -14.04 -16.81
C GLY A 252 11.92 -13.82 -16.74
N ASP A 253 12.47 -12.97 -17.59
CA ASP A 253 13.89 -12.68 -17.63
C ASP A 253 14.23 -11.32 -17.00
N PHE A 254 15.37 -11.28 -16.34
CA PHE A 254 15.93 -10.02 -15.86
C PHE A 254 16.42 -9.18 -17.04
N ARG A 255 16.32 -7.86 -16.88
CA ARG A 255 16.81 -6.93 -17.89
C ARG A 255 18.33 -7.09 -18.09
N GLN A 256 18.76 -6.86 -19.31
CA GLN A 256 20.18 -6.93 -19.72
C GLN A 256 20.83 -5.55 -19.87
N HIS A 257 20.03 -4.49 -19.78
CA HIS A 257 20.46 -3.11 -19.99
C HIS A 257 19.86 -2.20 -18.91
N ASP A 258 20.47 -1.04 -18.72
CA ASP A 258 19.91 0.03 -17.90
C ASP A 258 18.72 0.69 -18.58
N PHE A 259 17.80 1.19 -17.76
CA PHE A 259 16.71 2.03 -18.23
C PHE A 259 17.25 3.38 -18.67
N GLU A 260 16.56 4.03 -19.60
CA GLU A 260 16.93 5.38 -20.06
C GLU A 260 16.83 6.42 -18.93
N ASP A 261 15.86 6.27 -18.00
CA ASP A 261 15.76 7.11 -16.79
C ASP A 261 16.69 6.65 -15.66
N LYS A 262 17.49 5.59 -15.92
CA LYS A 262 18.44 5.02 -14.96
C LYS A 262 17.80 4.63 -13.63
N ASN A 263 16.53 4.22 -13.67
CA ASN A 263 15.82 3.67 -12.53
C ASN A 263 16.44 2.34 -12.04
N GLY A 264 16.75 2.23 -10.76
CA GLY A 264 17.24 0.98 -10.16
C GLY A 264 18.77 0.81 -10.24
N VAL A 265 19.27 -0.41 -10.07
CA VAL A 265 20.72 -0.69 -9.98
C VAL A 265 21.37 -0.77 -11.36
N THR A 266 22.46 -0.06 -11.62
CA THR A 266 23.14 -0.16 -12.92
C THR A 266 23.65 -1.57 -13.24
N VAL A 267 23.53 -2.01 -14.50
CA VAL A 267 24.17 -3.23 -15.02
C VAL A 267 25.68 -3.07 -15.18
N GLU A 268 26.17 -1.83 -15.21
CA GLU A 268 27.59 -1.54 -15.38
C GLU A 268 28.41 -2.07 -14.21
N PHE A 269 29.66 -2.43 -14.50
CA PHE A 269 30.65 -2.92 -13.52
C PHE A 269 30.19 -4.14 -12.70
N GLY A 270 29.21 -4.91 -13.20
CA GLY A 270 28.68 -6.10 -12.52
C GLY A 270 27.89 -5.78 -11.24
N ASN A 271 27.44 -4.53 -11.06
CA ASN A 271 26.66 -4.12 -9.89
C ASN A 271 25.32 -4.89 -9.85
N PHE A 272 24.60 -4.95 -10.97
CA PHE A 272 23.34 -5.69 -11.06
C PHE A 272 23.46 -7.16 -10.65
N ASP A 273 24.43 -7.90 -11.22
CA ASP A 273 24.61 -9.32 -10.90
C ASP A 273 24.98 -9.54 -9.43
N ARG A 274 25.78 -8.65 -8.85
CA ARG A 274 26.12 -8.70 -7.42
C ARG A 274 24.89 -8.51 -6.54
N GLU A 275 24.08 -7.50 -6.85
CA GLU A 275 22.86 -7.20 -6.08
C GLU A 275 21.78 -8.29 -6.28
N ILE A 276 21.67 -8.90 -7.46
CA ILE A 276 20.78 -10.06 -7.71
C ILE A 276 21.21 -11.28 -6.88
N ARG A 277 22.51 -11.58 -6.81
CA ARG A 277 22.99 -12.69 -5.96
C ARG A 277 22.68 -12.46 -4.48
N TYR A 278 22.91 -11.24 -4.00
CA TYR A 278 22.60 -10.90 -2.61
C TYR A 278 21.09 -10.91 -2.34
N LEU A 279 20.27 -10.46 -3.30
CA LEU A 279 18.82 -10.60 -3.23
C LEU A 279 18.38 -12.07 -3.15
N ASP A 280 18.97 -12.97 -3.94
CA ASP A 280 18.63 -14.40 -3.91
C ASP A 280 18.88 -15.02 -2.53
N GLU A 281 19.99 -14.67 -1.89
CA GLU A 281 20.32 -15.08 -0.51
C GLU A 281 19.25 -14.61 0.49
N VAL A 282 18.94 -13.30 0.50
CA VAL A 282 17.92 -12.72 1.38
C VAL A 282 16.54 -13.34 1.13
N LEU A 283 16.17 -13.60 -0.13
CA LEU A 283 14.90 -14.25 -0.45
C LEU A 283 14.85 -15.69 0.08
N ARG A 284 15.93 -16.47 -0.07
CA ARG A 284 16.02 -17.84 0.47
C ARG A 284 15.92 -17.84 1.98
N GLU A 285 16.62 -16.94 2.66
CA GLU A 285 16.52 -16.77 4.11
C GLU A 285 15.10 -16.40 4.55
N THR A 286 14.41 -15.52 3.80
CA THR A 286 13.02 -15.13 4.08
C THR A 286 12.07 -16.33 4.00
N THR A 287 12.34 -17.26 3.08
CA THR A 287 11.55 -18.49 2.92
C THR A 287 11.96 -19.62 3.87
N SER A 288 13.15 -19.53 4.47
CA SER A 288 13.56 -20.49 5.50
C SER A 288 12.61 -20.35 6.70
N ASP A 289 12.09 -21.45 7.23
CA ASP A 289 11.13 -21.43 8.35
C ASP A 289 11.81 -21.11 9.71
N SER A 290 12.89 -20.33 9.66
CA SER A 290 13.71 -19.94 10.80
C SER A 290 13.21 -18.60 11.36
N GLY A 291 12.65 -18.62 12.56
CA GLY A 291 12.26 -17.41 13.29
C GLY A 291 10.74 -17.24 13.51
N GLY A 292 10.39 -16.18 14.24
CA GLY A 292 9.00 -15.80 14.52
C GLY A 292 8.43 -14.84 13.48
N LEU A 293 7.16 -14.45 13.66
CA LEU A 293 6.45 -13.56 12.74
C LEU A 293 7.13 -12.20 12.52
N GLU A 294 7.71 -11.61 13.57
CA GLU A 294 8.42 -10.32 13.47
C GLU A 294 9.67 -10.45 12.58
N ASP A 295 10.44 -11.53 12.77
CA ASP A 295 11.64 -11.82 11.99
C ASP A 295 11.30 -12.07 10.51
N PHE A 296 10.23 -12.85 10.25
CA PHE A 296 9.73 -13.04 8.90
C PHE A 296 9.34 -11.72 8.23
N ILE A 297 8.61 -10.84 8.91
CA ILE A 297 8.21 -9.54 8.34
C ILE A 297 9.44 -8.67 8.08
N ALA A 298 10.44 -8.66 8.98
CA ALA A 298 11.68 -7.91 8.78
C ALA A 298 12.48 -8.42 7.57
N LYS A 299 12.63 -9.75 7.42
CA LYS A 299 13.28 -10.38 6.26
C LYS A 299 12.52 -10.09 4.96
N LEU A 300 11.19 -10.23 4.96
CA LEU A 300 10.34 -9.92 3.81
C LEU A 300 10.45 -8.44 3.41
N SER A 301 10.46 -7.54 4.39
CA SER A 301 10.61 -6.10 4.14
C SER A 301 11.97 -5.77 3.51
N THR A 302 13.03 -6.45 3.95
CA THR A 302 14.38 -6.32 3.38
C THR A 302 14.42 -6.83 1.94
N ALA A 303 13.92 -8.03 1.70
CA ALA A 303 13.85 -8.63 0.37
C ALA A 303 13.05 -7.75 -0.61
N TYR A 304 11.89 -7.25 -0.18
CA TYR A 304 11.03 -6.38 -0.97
C TYR A 304 11.68 -5.02 -1.28
N TYR A 305 12.30 -4.39 -0.27
CA TYR A 305 13.04 -3.14 -0.42
C TYR A 305 14.18 -3.29 -1.43
N MET A 306 14.98 -4.35 -1.31
CA MET A 306 16.07 -4.65 -2.24
C MET A 306 15.54 -4.90 -3.65
N PHE A 307 14.51 -5.73 -3.79
CA PHE A 307 13.92 -6.05 -5.08
C PHE A 307 13.44 -4.80 -5.83
N LEU A 308 12.69 -3.90 -5.17
CA LEU A 308 12.22 -2.67 -5.80
C LEU A 308 13.37 -1.68 -6.10
N GLY A 309 14.40 -1.66 -5.24
CA GLY A 309 15.60 -0.87 -5.48
C GLY A 309 16.45 -1.37 -6.65
N ILE A 310 16.59 -2.68 -6.79
CA ILE A 310 17.33 -3.31 -7.91
C ILE A 310 16.60 -3.09 -9.23
N HIS A 311 15.26 -3.16 -9.18
CA HIS A 311 14.37 -3.00 -10.32
C HIS A 311 14.74 -3.98 -11.47
N PRO A 312 14.65 -5.30 -11.23
CA PRO A 312 15.33 -6.30 -12.06
C PRO A 312 14.65 -6.65 -13.39
N PHE A 313 13.36 -6.35 -13.55
CA PHE A 313 12.61 -6.61 -14.78
C PHE A 313 12.45 -5.34 -15.61
N ARG A 314 12.17 -5.46 -16.92
CA ARG A 314 11.95 -4.31 -17.79
C ARG A 314 10.70 -3.49 -17.44
N ASP A 315 9.65 -4.17 -16.98
CA ASP A 315 8.42 -3.57 -16.48
C ASP A 315 7.84 -4.48 -15.37
N SER A 316 6.72 -4.10 -14.79
CA SER A 316 5.97 -4.90 -13.80
C SER A 316 6.66 -5.11 -12.46
N ASN A 317 7.81 -4.50 -12.18
CA ASN A 317 8.53 -4.67 -10.90
C ASN A 317 7.62 -4.43 -9.70
N GLY A 318 6.87 -3.33 -9.66
CA GLY A 318 5.92 -3.07 -8.58
C GLY A 318 4.86 -4.18 -8.43
N ARG A 319 4.33 -4.72 -9.53
CA ARG A 319 3.33 -5.81 -9.50
C ARG A 319 3.93 -7.11 -9.01
N VAL A 320 5.10 -7.49 -9.53
CA VAL A 320 5.82 -8.70 -9.14
C VAL A 320 6.17 -8.67 -7.67
N GLY A 321 6.71 -7.55 -7.18
CA GLY A 321 7.05 -7.39 -5.77
C GLY A 321 5.84 -7.60 -4.88
N ARG A 322 4.72 -6.93 -5.18
CA ARG A 322 3.49 -7.04 -4.39
C ARG A 322 2.90 -8.44 -4.39
N CYS A 323 2.85 -9.09 -5.55
CA CYS A 323 2.38 -10.46 -5.68
C CYS A 323 3.30 -11.45 -4.95
N PHE A 324 4.61 -11.27 -5.04
CA PHE A 324 5.59 -12.07 -4.31
C PHE A 324 5.43 -11.92 -2.80
N ALA A 325 5.34 -10.68 -2.31
CA ALA A 325 5.11 -10.41 -0.90
C ALA A 325 3.80 -11.05 -0.42
N ASN A 326 2.71 -10.86 -1.16
CA ASN A 326 1.41 -11.44 -0.81
C ASN A 326 1.39 -12.97 -0.88
N TYR A 327 2.13 -13.58 -1.81
CA TYR A 327 2.33 -15.03 -1.82
C TYR A 327 3.00 -15.52 -0.53
N LEU A 328 4.09 -14.87 -0.10
CA LEU A 328 4.78 -15.25 1.15
C LEU A 328 3.95 -14.96 2.40
N LEU A 329 3.22 -13.85 2.44
CA LEU A 329 2.27 -13.55 3.52
C LEU A 329 1.23 -14.67 3.63
N LEU A 330 0.60 -15.06 2.52
CA LEU A 330 -0.37 -16.16 2.48
C LEU A 330 0.24 -17.49 2.96
N LYS A 331 1.47 -17.81 2.54
CA LYS A 331 2.19 -19.01 3.00
C LYS A 331 2.45 -19.01 4.52
N LYS A 332 2.65 -17.84 5.12
CA LYS A 332 2.75 -17.67 6.59
C LYS A 332 1.40 -17.51 7.28
N GLY A 333 0.28 -17.70 6.57
CA GLY A 333 -1.07 -17.59 7.12
C GLY A 333 -1.50 -16.16 7.44
N LEU A 334 -0.84 -15.15 6.86
CA LEU A 334 -1.21 -13.74 6.93
C LEU A 334 -2.12 -13.35 5.77
N PRO A 335 -2.96 -12.32 5.93
CA PRO A 335 -3.80 -11.83 4.85
C PRO A 335 -2.95 -11.07 3.81
N PRO A 336 -3.34 -11.05 2.52
CA PRO A 336 -2.70 -10.23 1.50
C PRO A 336 -2.74 -8.75 1.89
N ALA A 337 -1.57 -8.13 1.93
CA ALA A 337 -1.40 -6.72 2.23
C ALA A 337 -1.57 -5.85 0.97
N ILE A 338 -2.27 -4.73 1.13
CA ILE A 338 -2.30 -3.67 0.11
C ILE A 338 -1.02 -2.85 0.28
N LEU A 339 -0.17 -2.95 -0.72
CA LEU A 339 1.03 -2.16 -0.93
C LEU A 339 0.78 -1.32 -2.18
N GLY A 340 1.32 -0.11 -2.22
CA GLY A 340 1.23 0.82 -3.33
C GLY A 340 0.93 2.25 -2.88
N ASP A 341 0.74 2.45 -1.57
CA ASP A 341 0.43 3.76 -1.00
C ASP A 341 1.68 4.64 -0.86
N GLN A 342 1.43 5.91 -0.52
CA GLN A 342 2.49 6.90 -0.36
C GLN A 342 3.53 6.49 0.70
N SER A 343 3.15 5.69 1.70
CA SER A 343 4.08 5.21 2.72
C SER A 343 5.08 4.22 2.13
N GLU A 344 4.65 3.31 1.26
CA GLU A 344 5.56 2.41 0.55
C GLU A 344 6.49 3.20 -0.36
N ILE A 345 5.93 4.12 -1.16
CA ILE A 345 6.68 4.92 -2.11
C ILE A 345 7.80 5.68 -1.39
N LEU A 346 7.49 6.38 -0.29
CA LEU A 346 8.48 7.14 0.48
C LEU A 346 9.44 6.26 1.29
N ALA A 347 9.14 4.97 1.46
CA ALA A 347 10.06 3.99 2.03
C ALA A 347 11.05 3.44 0.99
N LEU A 348 10.91 3.79 -0.29
CA LEU A 348 11.82 3.31 -1.33
C LEU A 348 13.22 3.96 -1.26
N PRO A 349 14.25 3.20 -1.68
CA PRO A 349 15.64 3.66 -1.80
C PRO A 349 15.77 5.03 -2.49
N ARG A 350 15.01 5.25 -3.58
CA ARG A 350 15.09 6.44 -4.42
C ARG A 350 14.74 7.75 -3.71
N TYR A 351 13.94 7.69 -2.64
CA TYR A 351 13.61 8.85 -1.80
C TYR A 351 14.38 8.84 -0.46
N GLY A 352 15.42 8.01 -0.34
CA GLY A 352 16.18 7.81 0.88
C GLY A 352 15.46 6.99 1.96
N GLY A 353 14.33 6.35 1.64
CA GLY A 353 13.65 5.49 2.60
C GLY A 353 14.56 4.34 3.04
N THR A 354 14.50 3.97 4.32
CA THR A 354 15.31 2.90 4.91
C THR A 354 14.57 1.56 4.90
N ILE A 355 15.29 0.46 5.12
CA ILE A 355 14.67 -0.84 5.39
C ILE A 355 13.72 -0.77 6.61
N GLY A 356 14.05 0.06 7.61
CA GLY A 356 13.18 0.30 8.77
C GLY A 356 11.86 0.97 8.40
N ASP A 357 11.87 1.92 7.46
CA ASP A 357 10.65 2.55 6.93
C ASP A 357 9.80 1.54 6.16
N MET A 358 10.43 0.68 5.36
CA MET A 358 9.74 -0.41 4.66
C MET A 358 9.14 -1.42 5.64
N HIS A 359 9.88 -1.77 6.69
CA HIS A 359 9.39 -2.65 7.75
C HIS A 359 8.17 -2.06 8.45
N TYR A 360 8.19 -0.76 8.76
CA TYR A 360 7.04 -0.07 9.32
C TYR A 360 5.84 -0.09 8.36
N CYS A 361 6.05 0.16 7.07
CA CYS A 361 5.03 0.08 6.02
C CYS A 361 4.36 -1.30 6.01
N PHE A 362 5.15 -2.38 5.93
CA PHE A 362 4.63 -3.76 5.97
C PHE A 362 3.77 -4.02 7.21
N LYS A 363 4.22 -3.60 8.40
CA LYS A 363 3.45 -3.77 9.64
C LYS A 363 2.09 -3.07 9.59
N GLN A 364 2.04 -1.85 9.04
CA GLN A 364 0.77 -1.14 8.87
C GLN A 364 -0.11 -1.80 7.81
N SER A 365 0.43 -2.21 6.67
CA SER A 365 -0.34 -2.83 5.59
C SER A 365 -0.90 -4.19 5.99
N ILE A 366 -0.14 -5.01 6.72
CA ILE A 366 -0.62 -6.29 7.28
C ILE A 366 -1.75 -6.05 8.29
N ARG A 367 -1.63 -5.01 9.12
CA ARG A 367 -2.69 -4.64 10.05
C ARG A 367 -3.97 -4.23 9.32
N LYS A 368 -3.86 -3.31 8.33
CA LYS A 368 -4.99 -2.90 7.49
C LYS A 368 -5.63 -4.12 6.80
N ALA A 369 -4.83 -5.06 6.32
CA ALA A 369 -5.32 -6.29 5.69
C ALA A 369 -6.07 -7.21 6.66
N ALA A 370 -5.62 -7.32 7.91
CA ALA A 370 -6.35 -8.04 8.97
C ALA A 370 -7.71 -7.39 9.29
N ASP A 371 -7.77 -6.04 9.29
CA ASP A 371 -9.02 -5.30 9.45
C ASP A 371 -9.96 -5.53 8.25
N LEU A 372 -9.43 -5.52 7.01
CA LEU A 372 -10.19 -5.84 5.80
C LEU A 372 -10.75 -7.27 5.80
N TYR A 373 -9.95 -8.24 6.24
CA TYR A 373 -10.43 -9.62 6.42
C TYR A 373 -11.60 -9.68 7.41
N SER A 374 -11.46 -9.00 8.55
CA SER A 374 -12.48 -8.95 9.59
C SER A 374 -13.77 -8.29 9.09
N TYR A 375 -13.65 -7.22 8.31
CA TYR A 375 -14.76 -6.55 7.65
C TYR A 375 -15.47 -7.47 6.65
N GLU A 376 -14.72 -8.11 5.74
CA GLU A 376 -15.28 -9.01 4.73
C GLU A 376 -16.00 -10.22 5.35
N ARG A 377 -15.42 -10.82 6.39
CA ARG A 377 -16.08 -11.88 7.16
C ARG A 377 -17.39 -11.40 7.79
N SER A 378 -17.36 -10.23 8.42
CA SER A 378 -18.53 -9.65 9.09
C SER A 378 -19.64 -9.32 8.09
N LYS A 379 -19.28 -8.82 6.91
CA LYS A 379 -20.17 -8.59 5.77
C LYS A 379 -20.88 -9.87 5.33
N LEU A 380 -20.13 -10.96 5.10
CA LEU A 380 -20.71 -12.26 4.76
C LEU A 380 -21.65 -12.78 5.85
N LYS A 381 -21.29 -12.61 7.13
CA LYS A 381 -22.13 -13.00 8.26
C LYS A 381 -23.44 -12.21 8.30
N GLN A 382 -23.38 -10.88 8.15
CA GLN A 382 -24.56 -10.00 8.13
C GLN A 382 -25.53 -10.37 7.01
N MET A 383 -25.00 -10.76 5.85
CA MET A 383 -25.79 -11.17 4.70
C MET A 383 -26.28 -12.62 4.78
N GLY A 384 -25.92 -13.37 5.84
CA GLY A 384 -26.25 -14.78 5.99
C GLY A 384 -25.55 -15.70 4.98
N LEU A 385 -24.46 -15.23 4.36
CA LEU A 385 -23.74 -15.92 3.28
C LEU A 385 -22.47 -16.64 3.75
N LEU A 386 -22.05 -16.42 5.00
CA LEU A 386 -20.87 -17.07 5.57
C LEU A 386 -20.90 -18.61 5.52
N PRO A 387 -22.05 -19.30 5.76
CA PRO A 387 -22.12 -20.76 5.70
C PRO A 387 -22.15 -21.34 4.29
N ASN A 388 -22.34 -20.51 3.26
CA ASN A 388 -22.47 -20.98 1.89
C ASN A 388 -21.12 -21.43 1.34
N ARG A 389 -21.16 -22.47 0.51
CA ARG A 389 -20.03 -22.83 -0.33
C ARG A 389 -19.80 -21.74 -1.36
N ILE A 390 -18.60 -21.16 -1.37
CA ILE A 390 -18.22 -20.09 -2.27
C ILE A 390 -17.40 -20.70 -3.41
N SER A 391 -17.97 -20.65 -4.60
CA SER A 391 -17.32 -21.00 -5.85
C SER A 391 -16.92 -19.73 -6.59
N ASN A 392 -15.84 -19.82 -7.37
CA ASN A 392 -15.45 -18.82 -8.36
C ASN A 392 -15.37 -17.37 -7.82
N VAL A 393 -14.23 -17.04 -7.22
CA VAL A 393 -13.86 -15.67 -6.85
C VAL A 393 -13.14 -15.03 -8.02
N SER A 394 -13.65 -13.91 -8.53
CA SER A 394 -13.08 -13.23 -9.70
C SER A 394 -12.97 -11.73 -9.50
N PHE A 395 -12.14 -11.11 -10.34
CA PHE A 395 -11.93 -9.67 -10.38
C PHE A 395 -11.89 -9.17 -11.83
N ASP A 396 -12.55 -8.04 -12.08
CA ASP A 396 -12.37 -7.25 -13.29
C ASP A 396 -12.32 -5.76 -12.89
N SER A 397 -11.12 -5.23 -12.82
CA SER A 397 -10.85 -3.79 -12.79
C SER A 397 -11.67 -2.99 -11.77
N GLY A 398 -11.60 -3.42 -10.52
CA GLY A 398 -12.28 -2.80 -9.39
C GLY A 398 -13.58 -3.52 -9.00
N PHE A 399 -14.12 -4.37 -9.86
CA PHE A 399 -15.27 -5.22 -9.56
C PHE A 399 -14.79 -6.58 -9.06
N ASN A 400 -15.36 -7.03 -7.96
CA ASN A 400 -15.18 -8.35 -7.39
C ASN A 400 -16.46 -9.15 -7.56
N PHE A 401 -16.30 -10.43 -7.90
CA PHE A 401 -17.40 -11.36 -8.12
C PHE A 401 -17.22 -12.61 -7.26
N ARG A 402 -18.31 -13.12 -6.69
CA ARG A 402 -18.34 -14.41 -5.99
C ARG A 402 -19.63 -15.15 -6.32
N VAL A 403 -19.53 -16.47 -6.51
CA VAL A 403 -20.69 -17.33 -6.72
C VAL A 403 -20.94 -18.16 -5.47
N PHE A 404 -22.05 -17.90 -4.79
CA PHE A 404 -22.49 -18.70 -3.64
C PHE A 404 -23.36 -19.85 -4.14
N GLU A 405 -22.92 -21.07 -3.88
CA GLU A 405 -23.68 -22.26 -4.23
C GLU A 405 -24.94 -22.38 -3.35
N GLY A 406 -26.03 -22.84 -3.96
CA GLY A 406 -27.32 -22.95 -3.28
C GLY A 406 -28.46 -23.32 -4.23
N LYS A 407 -29.69 -23.28 -3.70
CA LYS A 407 -30.95 -23.35 -4.46
C LYS A 407 -31.89 -22.25 -3.95
N PRO A 408 -31.93 -21.06 -4.60
CA PRO A 408 -31.16 -20.66 -5.78
C PRO A 408 -29.67 -20.42 -5.49
N ALA A 409 -28.84 -20.40 -6.53
CA ALA A 409 -27.46 -19.92 -6.41
C ALA A 409 -27.45 -18.38 -6.43
N LEU A 410 -26.42 -17.77 -5.85
CA LEU A 410 -26.29 -16.31 -5.78
C LEU A 410 -24.99 -15.84 -6.43
N ILE A 411 -25.05 -14.72 -7.14
CA ILE A 411 -23.86 -13.99 -7.62
C ILE A 411 -23.77 -12.69 -6.83
N GLU A 412 -22.65 -12.50 -6.13
CA GLU A 412 -22.29 -11.20 -5.57
C GLU A 412 -21.50 -10.40 -6.58
N ILE A 413 -21.87 -9.14 -6.72
CA ILE A 413 -21.08 -8.12 -7.39
C ILE A 413 -20.75 -7.05 -6.38
N ASN A 414 -19.46 -6.80 -6.19
CA ASN A 414 -18.96 -5.88 -5.19
C ASN A 414 -17.90 -4.94 -5.76
N PHE A 415 -18.04 -3.64 -5.49
CA PHE A 415 -17.10 -2.63 -5.96
C PHE A 415 -17.13 -1.40 -5.04
N PRO A 416 -16.01 -0.66 -4.93
CA PRO A 416 -15.97 0.61 -4.22
C PRO A 416 -16.57 1.74 -5.06
N VAL A 417 -17.23 2.67 -4.38
CA VAL A 417 -17.79 3.90 -4.93
C VAL A 417 -17.22 5.09 -4.17
N PHE A 418 -16.84 6.15 -4.89
CA PHE A 418 -16.24 7.35 -4.30
C PHE A 418 -17.12 8.57 -4.50
N LEU A 419 -17.28 9.40 -3.46
CA LEU A 419 -17.94 10.69 -3.59
C LEU A 419 -16.91 11.80 -3.77
N ILE A 420 -16.87 12.39 -4.96
CA ILE A 420 -15.93 13.44 -5.35
C ILE A 420 -16.70 14.48 -6.17
N GLU A 421 -16.68 15.73 -5.71
CA GLU A 421 -17.29 16.83 -6.46
C GLU A 421 -16.59 17.04 -7.82
N LYS A 422 -17.33 17.37 -8.88
CA LYS A 422 -16.78 17.59 -10.24
C LYS A 422 -15.58 18.53 -10.32
N LYS A 423 -15.58 19.58 -9.49
CA LYS A 423 -14.50 20.58 -9.43
C LYS A 423 -13.27 20.13 -8.65
N HIS A 424 -13.36 19.02 -7.91
CA HIS A 424 -12.25 18.50 -7.12
C HIS A 424 -11.15 17.97 -8.06
N PRO A 425 -9.85 18.28 -7.82
CA PRO A 425 -8.76 17.88 -8.71
C PRO A 425 -8.70 16.37 -9.00
N LEU A 426 -9.07 15.55 -8.01
CA LEU A 426 -9.05 14.09 -8.13
C LEU A 426 -10.24 13.50 -8.91
N HIS A 427 -11.29 14.27 -9.23
CA HIS A 427 -12.46 13.76 -9.92
C HIS A 427 -12.09 13.12 -11.26
N LYS A 428 -11.35 13.85 -12.10
CA LYS A 428 -10.88 13.36 -13.39
C LYS A 428 -9.90 12.19 -13.23
N GLN A 429 -8.98 12.28 -12.27
CA GLN A 429 -8.00 11.23 -12.02
C GLN A 429 -8.68 9.88 -11.70
N TYR A 430 -9.70 9.89 -10.84
CA TYR A 430 -10.40 8.66 -10.46
C TYR A 430 -11.18 8.06 -11.63
N LEU A 431 -11.79 8.90 -12.48
CA LEU A 431 -12.45 8.44 -13.71
C LEU A 431 -11.44 7.84 -14.70
N ASP A 432 -10.28 8.47 -14.86
CA ASP A 432 -9.19 7.97 -15.71
C ASP A 432 -8.62 6.64 -15.17
N GLU A 433 -8.70 6.41 -13.86
CA GLU A 433 -8.41 5.15 -13.19
C GLU A 433 -9.55 4.12 -13.25
N CYS A 434 -10.62 4.41 -14.00
CA CYS A 434 -11.80 3.56 -14.13
C CYS A 434 -12.49 3.26 -12.78
N ARG A 435 -12.39 4.16 -11.80
CA ARG A 435 -13.11 4.08 -10.53
C ARG A 435 -14.52 4.64 -10.69
N ILE A 436 -15.45 4.18 -9.85
CA ILE A 436 -16.83 4.68 -9.85
C ILE A 436 -16.90 5.91 -8.94
N VAL A 437 -17.25 7.04 -9.53
CA VAL A 437 -17.29 8.35 -8.87
C VAL A 437 -18.68 8.96 -9.03
N PHE A 438 -19.21 9.51 -7.93
CA PHE A 438 -20.41 10.34 -7.94
C PHE A 438 -20.14 11.69 -7.27
N GLU A 439 -20.88 12.71 -7.71
CA GLU A 439 -20.79 14.06 -7.16
C GLU A 439 -21.38 14.15 -5.75
N ASP A 440 -22.47 13.42 -5.51
CA ASP A 440 -23.16 13.39 -4.24
C ASP A 440 -23.85 12.04 -3.99
N GLU A 441 -24.28 11.87 -2.75
CA GLU A 441 -24.89 10.64 -2.26
C GLU A 441 -26.30 10.40 -2.82
N ALA A 442 -27.05 11.45 -3.17
CA ALA A 442 -28.40 11.32 -3.72
C ALA A 442 -28.37 10.77 -5.15
N VAL A 443 -27.35 11.13 -5.94
CA VAL A 443 -27.09 10.51 -7.25
C VAL A 443 -26.64 9.07 -7.09
N MET A 444 -25.69 8.81 -6.19
CA MET A 444 -25.21 7.44 -5.90
C MET A 444 -26.37 6.50 -5.49
N ARG A 445 -27.33 6.97 -4.70
CA ARG A 445 -28.49 6.18 -4.25
C ARG A 445 -29.45 5.82 -5.39
N LYS A 446 -29.32 6.42 -6.57
CA LYS A 446 -30.07 6.08 -7.80
C LYS A 446 -29.29 5.12 -8.71
N LEU A 447 -28.18 4.55 -8.23
CA LEU A 447 -27.37 3.62 -9.02
C LEU A 447 -28.17 2.37 -9.38
N ALA A 448 -28.16 2.03 -10.66
CA ALA A 448 -28.72 0.80 -11.20
C ALA A 448 -27.58 -0.10 -11.71
N LEU A 449 -27.65 -1.37 -11.36
CA LEU A 449 -26.83 -2.43 -11.95
C LEU A 449 -27.59 -3.00 -13.16
N HIS A 450 -26.93 -3.00 -14.30
CA HIS A 450 -27.39 -3.68 -15.49
C HIS A 450 -26.52 -4.93 -15.67
N TYR A 451 -27.13 -6.10 -15.94
CA TYR A 451 -26.37 -7.34 -16.10
C TYR A 451 -26.98 -8.33 -17.08
N GLY A 452 -26.17 -9.27 -17.53
CA GLY A 452 -26.55 -10.33 -18.45
C GLY A 452 -25.60 -11.52 -18.44
N PHE A 453 -25.99 -12.55 -19.19
CA PHE A 453 -25.17 -13.73 -19.43
C PHE A 453 -24.82 -13.83 -20.92
N SER A 454 -23.66 -14.41 -21.23
CA SER A 454 -23.30 -14.75 -22.62
C SER A 454 -22.54 -16.07 -22.69
N GLU A 455 -22.80 -16.87 -23.73
CA GLU A 455 -22.04 -18.10 -23.99
C GLU A 455 -20.73 -17.86 -24.76
N PHE A 456 -20.66 -16.84 -25.62
CA PHE A 456 -19.58 -16.76 -26.61
C PHE A 456 -18.60 -15.59 -26.42
N ARG A 457 -19.05 -14.43 -25.93
CA ARG A 457 -18.21 -13.22 -25.88
C ARG A 457 -18.31 -12.48 -24.56
N MET A 458 -17.14 -12.13 -24.01
CA MET A 458 -17.04 -11.15 -22.92
C MET A 458 -17.54 -9.79 -23.39
N GLY A 459 -18.31 -9.12 -22.56
CA GLY A 459 -18.84 -7.79 -22.85
C GLY A 459 -20.15 -7.78 -23.65
N GLU A 460 -20.67 -8.93 -24.10
CA GLU A 460 -21.96 -9.04 -24.81
C GLU A 460 -23.07 -9.62 -23.91
N TRP A 461 -24.31 -9.38 -24.31
CA TRP A 461 -25.50 -9.68 -23.50
C TRP A 461 -26.47 -10.47 -24.36
N ASP A 462 -26.64 -11.76 -24.09
CA ASP A 462 -27.68 -12.55 -24.75
C ASP A 462 -29.06 -12.19 -24.16
N LYS A 463 -29.07 -11.75 -22.89
CA LYS A 463 -30.24 -11.29 -22.14
C LYS A 463 -29.86 -10.24 -21.09
N ALA A 464 -30.61 -9.15 -21.02
CA ALA A 464 -30.36 -8.02 -20.11
C ALA A 464 -31.37 -7.94 -18.96
N TYR A 465 -30.89 -7.50 -17.81
CA TYR A 465 -31.66 -7.30 -16.58
C TYR A 465 -31.18 -6.06 -15.84
N ASP A 466 -32.10 -5.39 -15.14
CA ASP A 466 -31.81 -4.20 -14.34
C ASP A 466 -32.10 -4.46 -12.85
N MET A 467 -31.27 -3.90 -11.99
CA MET A 467 -31.45 -3.93 -10.53
C MET A 467 -31.07 -2.58 -9.94
N ASN A 468 -32.06 -1.87 -9.40
CA ASN A 468 -31.91 -0.56 -8.76
C ASN A 468 -31.85 -0.65 -7.22
N LYS A 469 -31.76 -1.86 -6.68
CA LYS A 469 -31.67 -2.11 -5.24
C LYS A 469 -30.43 -2.95 -4.92
N TYR A 470 -29.47 -2.33 -4.25
CA TYR A 470 -28.32 -3.02 -3.68
C TYR A 470 -28.72 -3.83 -2.43
N ALA A 471 -27.96 -4.88 -2.15
CA ALA A 471 -28.11 -5.70 -0.96
C ALA A 471 -27.46 -5.06 0.28
N LEU A 472 -26.35 -4.34 0.08
CA LEU A 472 -25.63 -3.64 1.15
C LEU A 472 -24.95 -2.39 0.59
N LEU A 473 -24.92 -1.34 1.40
CA LEU A 473 -24.17 -0.11 1.17
C LEU A 473 -23.57 0.33 2.51
N ASN A 474 -22.26 0.21 2.64
CA ASN A 474 -21.53 0.61 3.85
C ASN A 474 -20.53 1.71 3.51
N GLU A 475 -20.48 2.75 4.33
CA GLU A 475 -19.35 3.68 4.29
C GLU A 475 -18.09 2.94 4.75
N THR A 476 -16.99 3.13 4.03
CA THR A 476 -15.70 2.48 4.32
C THR A 476 -14.58 3.51 4.31
N PRO A 477 -13.45 3.22 4.99
CA PRO A 477 -12.28 4.09 4.93
C PRO A 477 -11.84 4.28 3.48
N SER A 478 -11.77 5.54 3.04
CA SER A 478 -11.20 5.87 1.74
C SER A 478 -9.69 5.72 1.76
N PRO A 479 -9.07 5.22 0.67
CA PRO A 479 -7.61 5.23 0.52
C PRO A 479 -7.06 6.66 0.41
N THR A 480 -7.91 7.63 0.05
CA THR A 480 -7.54 9.04 -0.13
C THR A 480 -8.22 9.89 0.91
N GLN A 481 -7.41 10.64 1.67
CA GLN A 481 -7.86 11.54 2.72
C GLN A 481 -8.83 12.59 2.17
N GLY A 482 -9.93 12.85 2.89
CA GLY A 482 -10.93 13.84 2.52
C GLY A 482 -11.96 13.36 1.48
N ILE A 483 -11.76 12.19 0.88
CA ILE A 483 -12.73 11.56 -0.03
C ILE A 483 -13.57 10.56 0.77
N LYS A 484 -14.89 10.55 0.55
CA LYS A 484 -15.78 9.51 1.10
C LYS A 484 -15.80 8.30 0.16
N ALA A 485 -15.75 7.10 0.72
CA ALA A 485 -15.80 5.85 -0.02
C ALA A 485 -16.90 4.93 0.54
N PHE A 486 -17.54 4.19 -0.34
CA PHE A 486 -18.61 3.26 -0.02
C PHE A 486 -18.33 1.90 -0.63
N ASP A 487 -18.55 0.84 0.14
CA ASP A 487 -18.52 -0.53 -0.32
C ASP A 487 -19.96 -0.92 -0.73
N MET A 488 -20.15 -1.12 -2.04
CA MET A 488 -21.46 -1.42 -2.61
C MET A 488 -21.55 -2.89 -2.99
N VAL A 489 -22.68 -3.52 -2.65
CA VAL A 489 -22.91 -4.95 -2.91
C VAL A 489 -24.26 -5.19 -3.55
N PHE A 490 -24.27 -5.87 -4.68
CA PHE A 490 -25.46 -6.44 -5.31
C PHE A 490 -25.45 -7.97 -5.16
N ILE A 491 -26.64 -8.55 -4.92
CA ILE A 491 -26.84 -10.01 -4.87
C ILE A 491 -27.89 -10.38 -5.91
N ILE A 492 -27.48 -11.19 -6.88
CA ILE A 492 -28.35 -11.68 -7.95
C ILE A 492 -28.69 -13.13 -7.68
N LYS A 493 -29.97 -13.45 -7.68
CA LYS A 493 -30.45 -14.85 -7.69
C LYS A 493 -30.30 -15.41 -9.09
N THR A 494 -29.63 -16.55 -9.21
CA THR A 494 -29.47 -17.25 -10.49
C THR A 494 -29.75 -18.74 -10.35
N THR A 495 -29.95 -19.40 -11.49
CA THR A 495 -30.17 -20.85 -11.55
C THR A 495 -28.86 -21.57 -11.83
N ARG A 496 -28.72 -22.82 -11.36
CA ARG A 496 -27.58 -23.68 -11.75
C ARG A 496 -27.50 -23.88 -13.27
N LYS A 497 -28.65 -23.84 -13.95
CA LYS A 497 -28.72 -23.89 -15.42
C LYS A 497 -28.00 -22.69 -16.04
N ASN A 498 -28.23 -21.47 -15.55
CA ASN A 498 -27.53 -20.28 -16.06
C ASN A 498 -26.02 -20.36 -15.84
N LEU A 499 -25.59 -20.79 -14.65
CA LEU A 499 -24.16 -20.96 -14.33
C LEU A 499 -23.47 -22.02 -15.21
N ARG A 500 -24.19 -23.07 -15.62
CA ARG A 500 -23.65 -24.14 -16.47
C ARG A 500 -23.69 -23.83 -17.97
N LEU A 501 -24.76 -23.17 -18.43
CA LEU A 501 -25.01 -22.94 -19.85
C LEU A 501 -24.34 -21.71 -20.43
N HIS A 502 -23.84 -20.80 -19.60
CA HIS A 502 -23.14 -19.60 -20.05
C HIS A 502 -21.67 -19.65 -19.61
N ARG A 503 -20.79 -19.10 -20.43
CA ARG A 503 -19.36 -18.93 -20.08
C ARG A 503 -19.11 -17.65 -19.32
N TYR A 504 -19.90 -16.61 -19.53
CA TYR A 504 -19.64 -15.29 -18.97
C TYR A 504 -20.88 -14.71 -18.30
N PHE A 505 -20.63 -14.06 -17.16
CA PHE A 505 -21.53 -13.06 -16.59
C PHE A 505 -20.95 -11.68 -16.88
N ASN A 506 -21.81 -10.75 -17.31
CA ASN A 506 -21.43 -9.39 -17.67
C ASN A 506 -22.28 -8.39 -16.89
N CYS A 507 -21.68 -7.30 -16.42
CA CYS A 507 -22.43 -6.19 -15.82
C CYS A 507 -21.80 -4.82 -16.07
N CYS A 508 -22.60 -3.79 -15.89
CA CYS A 508 -22.19 -2.40 -15.81
C CYS A 508 -23.13 -1.66 -14.85
N VAL A 509 -22.78 -0.45 -14.45
CA VAL A 509 -23.65 0.36 -13.59
C VAL A 509 -23.96 1.69 -14.25
N SER A 510 -25.10 2.27 -13.94
CA SER A 510 -25.46 3.63 -14.33
C SER A 510 -26.08 4.35 -13.13
N ALA A 511 -26.15 5.68 -13.17
CA ALA A 511 -26.94 6.43 -12.21
C ALA A 511 -27.72 7.55 -12.92
N GLY A 512 -29.00 7.66 -12.59
CA GLY A 512 -29.87 8.66 -13.22
C GLY A 512 -30.03 8.44 -14.72
N ASN A 513 -29.95 9.51 -15.51
CA ASN A 513 -30.42 9.52 -16.89
C ASN A 513 -29.34 9.51 -17.99
N ARG A 514 -28.02 9.35 -17.73
CA ARG A 514 -27.10 9.46 -18.88
C ARG A 514 -25.68 8.89 -18.93
N ASP A 515 -25.08 8.29 -17.91
CA ASP A 515 -23.74 7.68 -18.10
C ASP A 515 -23.68 6.23 -17.61
N MET A 516 -23.40 5.31 -18.54
CA MET A 516 -23.03 3.93 -18.22
C MET A 516 -21.59 3.91 -17.75
N PHE A 517 -21.38 3.64 -16.47
CA PHE A 517 -20.07 3.32 -15.91
C PHE A 517 -19.73 1.88 -16.29
N ASN A 518 -18.79 1.79 -17.21
CA ASN A 518 -18.20 0.57 -17.66
C ASN A 518 -16.69 0.82 -17.75
N ASN A 519 -15.91 -0.24 -17.92
CA ASN A 519 -14.49 -0.07 -18.03
C ASN A 519 -14.09 0.09 -19.50
N LYS A 520 -13.93 1.35 -19.93
CA LYS A 520 -13.46 1.75 -21.27
C LYS A 520 -14.33 1.19 -22.40
N GLY A 521 -15.65 1.30 -22.26
CA GLY A 521 -16.61 0.73 -23.21
C GLY A 521 -16.79 -0.78 -23.08
N LEU A 522 -16.21 -1.42 -22.05
CA LEU A 522 -16.42 -2.83 -21.73
C LEU A 522 -17.27 -2.98 -20.49
N ASN A 523 -18.24 -3.89 -20.59
CA ASN A 523 -18.88 -4.44 -19.40
C ASN A 523 -17.84 -5.19 -18.56
N TYR A 524 -18.01 -5.14 -17.24
CA TYR A 524 -17.25 -5.94 -16.32
C TYR A 524 -17.68 -7.39 -16.50
N SER A 525 -16.71 -8.27 -16.73
CA SER A 525 -16.98 -9.65 -17.11
C SER A 525 -16.26 -10.60 -16.17
N PHE A 526 -16.91 -11.69 -15.80
CA PHE A 526 -16.18 -12.83 -15.24
C PHE A 526 -16.63 -14.15 -15.84
N GLY A 527 -15.66 -15.06 -15.99
CA GLY A 527 -15.91 -16.42 -16.47
C GLY A 527 -16.65 -17.22 -15.40
N LEU A 528 -17.71 -17.92 -15.78
CA LEU A 528 -18.50 -18.79 -14.89
C LEU A 528 -17.96 -20.23 -14.82
N LYS A 529 -17.06 -20.60 -15.74
CA LYS A 529 -16.47 -21.94 -15.89
C LYS A 529 -14.98 -21.94 -15.59
#